data_AF-A0AAT9HWN9-F1
#
_entry.id   AF-A0AAT9HWN9-F1
#
_cell.length_a   1.000
_cell.length_b   1.000
_cell.length_c   1.000
_cell.angle_alpha   90.00
_cell.angle_beta   90.00
_cell.angle_gamma   90.00
#
_symmetry.space_group_name_H-M   'P 1'
#
loop_
_entity.id
_entity.type
_entity.pdbx_description
1 polymer ?
#
loop_
_entity_poly.entity_id
_entity_poly.type
_entity_poly.pdbx_seq_one_letter_code
_entity_poly.pdbx_strand_id
1 'polypeptide(L)'
;MGSHFMYDYDLLVVGSANADLVIGVERRPGAGETVLGSDLAVHPGGKGANQAAAAARLGARTALLARVGDDGHGRLLLDAQRAAGVDTKGVLVGGAPTGVALIQVDPSGDNSIVVSPGANGRLTPADVRAAGAWSTPPGWCRRSWRSRWRRWWRWCGVWRRAAGSC
;
A
#
# COMPACT_ATOMS: atom_id res chain seq x y z
N MET A 1 7.06 25.53 -28.60
CA MET A 1 6.12 25.49 -27.44
C MET A 1 5.46 24.13 -27.47
N GLY A 2 6.03 23.15 -26.77
CA GLY A 2 5.71 21.72 -26.94
C GLY A 2 4.41 21.33 -26.25
N SER A 3 3.56 20.62 -26.98
CA SER A 3 2.29 20.03 -26.57
C SER A 3 2.40 19.19 -25.29
N HIS A 4 1.85 19.69 -24.19
CA HIS A 4 1.52 18.88 -23.01
C HIS A 4 0.44 17.88 -23.41
N PHE A 5 0.80 16.61 -23.62
CA PHE A 5 -0.17 15.55 -23.77
C PHE A 5 -0.98 15.44 -22.46
N MET A 6 -2.30 15.63 -22.59
CA MET A 6 -3.27 15.80 -21.51
C MET A 6 -3.56 14.46 -20.81
N TYR A 7 -2.66 14.06 -19.92
CA TYR A 7 -2.95 13.09 -18.86
C TYR A 7 -3.06 13.85 -17.53
N ASP A 8 -4.14 13.62 -16.79
CA ASP A 8 -4.34 14.21 -15.46
C ASP A 8 -3.26 13.77 -14.46
N TYR A 9 -2.62 12.61 -14.70
CA TYR A 9 -1.62 12.00 -13.84
C TYR A 9 -0.36 11.58 -14.61
N ASP A 10 0.79 11.70 -13.95
CA ASP A 10 2.07 11.15 -14.42
C ASP A 10 2.19 9.65 -14.08
N LEU A 11 1.46 9.20 -13.04
CA LEU A 11 1.45 7.81 -12.59
C LEU A 11 0.09 7.40 -12.03
N LEU A 12 -0.49 6.33 -12.59
CA LEU A 12 -1.57 5.58 -11.94
C LEU A 12 -1.01 4.31 -11.33
N VAL A 13 -1.11 4.18 -10.01
CA VAL A 13 -0.77 2.94 -9.31
C VAL A 13 -2.03 2.11 -9.14
N VAL A 14 -1.99 0.86 -9.60
CA VAL A 14 -3.04 -0.13 -9.35
C VAL A 14 -2.47 -1.16 -8.38
N GLY A 15 -3.04 -1.28 -7.18
CA GLY A 15 -2.49 -2.22 -6.21
C GLY A 15 -3.17 -2.21 -4.85
N SER A 16 -2.55 -2.94 -3.91
CA SER A 16 -3.11 -3.12 -2.58
C SER A 16 -2.91 -1.91 -1.66
N ALA A 17 -3.88 -1.73 -0.78
CA ALA A 17 -3.83 -0.85 0.38
C ALA A 17 -4.23 -1.67 1.62
N ASN A 18 -3.37 -1.68 2.65
CA ASN A 18 -3.57 -2.48 3.85
C ASN A 18 -3.39 -1.63 5.10
N ALA A 19 -4.16 -1.88 6.17
CA ALA A 19 -3.74 -1.47 7.50
C ALA A 19 -2.71 -2.49 8.04
N ASP A 20 -1.52 -2.00 8.36
CA ASP A 20 -0.45 -2.80 8.94
C ASP A 20 -0.62 -2.77 10.46
N LEU A 21 -0.96 -3.92 11.04
CA LEU A 21 -1.20 -4.16 12.46
C LEU A 21 0.05 -4.80 13.06
N VAL A 22 0.85 -4.00 13.76
CA VAL A 22 2.20 -4.36 14.21
C VAL A 22 2.22 -4.60 15.71
N ILE A 23 2.73 -5.75 16.11
CA ILE A 23 2.97 -6.12 17.51
C ILE A 23 4.43 -6.57 17.64
N GLY A 24 5.16 -5.94 18.55
CA GLY A 24 6.49 -6.41 18.97
C GLY A 24 6.34 -7.64 19.86
N VAL A 25 7.18 -8.65 19.65
CA VAL A 25 7.21 -9.88 20.46
C VAL A 25 8.66 -10.21 20.80
N GLU A 26 8.92 -10.77 21.99
CA GLU A 26 10.28 -11.22 22.34
C GLU A 26 10.72 -12.37 21.42
N ARG A 27 9.77 -13.23 21.05
CA ARG A 27 9.93 -14.26 20.02
C ARG A 27 8.59 -14.54 19.34
N ARG A 28 8.64 -15.01 18.10
CA ARG A 28 7.45 -15.52 17.40
C ARG A 28 6.89 -16.75 18.13
N PRO A 29 5.58 -16.86 18.34
CA PRO A 29 4.97 -18.05 18.94
C PRO A 29 5.10 -19.25 18.01
N GLY A 30 5.29 -20.42 18.59
CA GLY A 30 5.13 -21.71 17.93
C GLY A 30 3.65 -22.11 17.80
N ALA A 31 3.40 -23.28 17.23
CA ALA A 31 2.04 -23.80 17.09
C ALA A 31 1.39 -24.02 18.47
N GLY A 32 0.21 -23.44 18.67
CA GLY A 32 -0.57 -23.56 19.91
C GLY A 32 -0.08 -22.70 21.08
N GLU A 33 1.00 -21.92 20.90
CA GLU A 33 1.52 -21.04 21.94
C GLU A 33 0.83 -19.67 21.95
N THR A 34 0.68 -19.11 23.14
CA THR A 34 0.29 -17.71 23.36
C THR A 34 1.48 -16.97 23.98
N VAL A 35 1.86 -15.83 23.40
CA VAL A 35 2.92 -14.96 23.90
C VAL A 35 2.38 -13.56 24.15
N LEU A 36 2.94 -12.87 25.15
CA LEU A 36 2.66 -11.44 25.35
C LEU A 36 3.43 -10.63 24.30
N GLY A 37 2.76 -9.62 23.76
CA GLY A 37 3.35 -8.66 22.84
C GLY A 37 3.34 -7.24 23.41
N SER A 38 3.96 -6.32 22.69
CA SER A 38 3.84 -4.88 22.93
C SER A 38 2.41 -4.39 22.67
N ASP A 39 2.18 -3.10 22.94
CA ASP A 39 1.01 -2.40 22.43
C ASP A 39 0.91 -2.56 20.90
N LEU A 40 -0.32 -2.65 20.41
CA LEU A 40 -0.63 -2.71 18.99
C LEU A 40 -0.40 -1.34 18.34
N ALA A 41 0.46 -1.29 17.33
CA ALA A 41 0.62 -0.13 16.46
C ALA A 41 -0.12 -0.37 15.13
N VAL A 42 -0.87 0.63 14.66
CA VAL A 42 -1.62 0.56 13.40
C VAL A 42 -1.09 1.62 12.45
N HIS A 43 -0.66 1.19 11.26
CA HIS A 43 -0.07 2.06 10.24
C HIS A 43 -0.76 1.91 8.89
N PRO A 44 -0.79 2.97 8.07
CA PRO A 44 -1.14 2.83 6.66
C PRO A 44 -0.04 2.05 5.93
N GLY A 45 -0.43 1.05 5.15
CA GLY A 45 0.49 0.17 4.43
C GLY A 45 -0.12 -0.37 3.14
N GLY A 46 0.41 -1.51 2.68
CA GLY A 46 0.11 -2.08 1.36
C GLY A 46 1.05 -1.58 0.27
N LYS A 47 1.45 -2.49 -0.63
CA LYS A 47 2.53 -2.20 -1.60
C LYS A 47 2.12 -1.14 -2.62
N GLY A 48 0.89 -1.19 -3.11
CA GLY A 48 0.38 -0.20 -4.06
C GLY A 48 0.27 1.18 -3.42
N ALA A 49 -0.35 1.25 -2.25
CA ALA A 49 -0.47 2.46 -1.45
C ALA A 49 0.91 3.08 -1.12
N ASN A 50 1.91 2.28 -0.73
CA ASN A 50 3.26 2.77 -0.45
C ASN A 50 3.97 3.30 -1.70
N GLN A 51 3.78 2.66 -2.86
CA GLN A 51 4.33 3.13 -4.13
C GLN A 51 3.71 4.45 -4.57
N ALA A 52 2.38 4.58 -4.45
CA ALA A 52 1.66 5.80 -4.81
C ALA A 52 2.11 6.98 -3.93
N ALA A 53 2.13 6.78 -2.61
CA ALA A 53 2.56 7.81 -1.67
C ALA A 53 4.03 8.23 -1.89
N ALA A 54 4.92 7.28 -2.18
CA ALA A 54 6.32 7.60 -2.49
C ALA A 54 6.46 8.42 -3.78
N ALA A 55 5.73 8.05 -4.85
CA ALA A 55 5.77 8.78 -6.11
C ALA A 55 5.23 10.22 -5.96
N ALA A 56 4.12 10.40 -5.25
CA ALA A 56 3.55 11.71 -4.97
C ALA A 56 4.50 12.60 -4.17
N ARG A 57 5.15 12.05 -3.14
CA ARG A 57 6.18 12.77 -2.35
C ARG A 57 7.41 13.17 -3.16
N LEU A 58 7.70 12.47 -4.25
CA LEU A 58 8.76 12.82 -5.20
C LEU A 58 8.31 13.82 -6.27
N GLY A 59 7.06 14.30 -6.21
CA GLY A 59 6.52 15.35 -7.07
C GLY A 59 5.73 14.87 -8.30
N ALA A 60 5.50 13.56 -8.47
CA ALA A 60 4.68 13.06 -9.56
C ALA A 60 3.18 13.25 -9.27
N ARG A 61 2.41 13.72 -10.26
CA ARG A 61 0.94 13.72 -10.18
C ARG A 61 0.46 12.28 -10.17
N THR A 62 0.10 11.77 -9.00
CA THR A 62 -0.11 10.34 -8.78
C THR A 62 -1.55 10.06 -8.36
N ALA A 63 -2.16 9.04 -8.97
CA ALA A 63 -3.45 8.48 -8.56
C ALA A 63 -3.30 7.04 -8.08
N LEU A 64 -4.19 6.62 -7.18
CA LEU A 64 -4.28 5.24 -6.71
C LEU A 64 -5.63 4.63 -7.10
N LEU A 65 -5.57 3.51 -7.80
CA LEU A 65 -6.68 2.57 -7.98
C LEU A 65 -6.47 1.38 -7.03
N ALA A 66 -7.31 1.32 -6.00
CA ALA A 66 -7.31 0.27 -4.99
C ALA A 66 -8.75 0.03 -4.52
N ARG A 67 -8.94 -0.93 -3.61
CA ARG A 67 -10.21 -1.14 -2.92
C ARG A 67 -9.99 -1.29 -1.43
N VAL A 68 -10.73 -0.52 -0.65
CA VAL A 68 -10.74 -0.57 0.82
C VAL A 68 -12.16 -0.88 1.32
N GLY A 69 -12.27 -1.28 2.58
CA GLY A 69 -13.56 -1.43 3.23
C GLY A 69 -14.16 -0.10 3.66
N ASP A 70 -15.46 -0.11 3.96
CA ASP A 70 -16.14 1.00 4.63
C ASP A 70 -15.95 0.87 6.15
N ASP A 71 -14.70 1.04 6.59
CA ASP A 71 -14.29 0.85 7.98
C ASP A 71 -13.19 1.84 8.38
N GLY A 72 -12.82 1.83 9.67
CA GLY A 72 -11.80 2.75 10.21
C GLY A 72 -10.42 2.59 9.54
N HIS A 73 -10.07 1.39 9.09
CA HIS A 73 -8.82 1.15 8.36
C HIS A 73 -8.88 1.73 6.94
N GLY A 74 -10.02 1.64 6.27
CA GLY A 74 -10.24 2.28 4.97
C GLY A 74 -10.10 3.80 5.07
N ARG A 75 -10.65 4.39 6.13
CA ARG A 75 -10.51 5.83 6.42
C ARG A 75 -9.04 6.21 6.66
N LEU A 76 -8.35 5.47 7.53
CA LEU A 76 -6.91 5.66 7.79
C LEU A 76 -6.09 5.67 6.49
N LEU A 77 -6.33 4.71 5.60
CA LEU A 77 -5.58 4.59 4.34
C LEU A 77 -5.87 5.74 3.39
N LEU A 78 -7.14 6.10 3.22
CA LEU A 78 -7.53 7.22 2.36
C LEU A 78 -6.94 8.54 2.83
N ASP A 79 -6.98 8.80 4.14
CA ASP A 79 -6.44 10.03 4.71
C ASP A 79 -4.92 10.09 4.58
N ALA A 80 -4.22 8.97 4.82
CA ALA A 80 -2.78 8.88 4.61
C ALA A 80 -2.35 9.11 3.15
N GLN A 81 -3.10 8.57 2.18
CA GLN A 81 -2.82 8.76 0.75
C GLN A 81 -3.06 10.22 0.33
N ARG A 82 -4.16 10.83 0.76
CA ARG A 82 -4.43 12.26 0.50
C ARG A 82 -3.37 13.15 1.11
N ALA A 83 -2.96 12.89 2.34
CA ALA A 83 -1.88 13.63 2.99
C ALA A 83 -0.52 13.49 2.26
N ALA A 84 -0.30 12.39 1.54
CA ALA A 84 0.88 12.20 0.70
C ALA A 84 0.78 12.87 -0.68
N GLY A 85 -0.36 13.47 -1.03
CA GLY A 85 -0.61 14.11 -2.33
C GLY A 85 -1.11 13.16 -3.42
N VAL A 86 -1.62 11.98 -3.07
CA VAL A 86 -2.17 11.01 -4.02
C VAL A 86 -3.66 11.29 -4.25
N ASP A 87 -4.10 11.32 -5.52
CA ASP A 87 -5.54 11.36 -5.83
C ASP A 87 -6.17 9.98 -5.55
N THR A 88 -7.16 9.98 -4.65
CA THR A 88 -7.86 8.78 -4.20
C THR A 88 -9.25 8.61 -4.82
N LYS A 89 -9.65 9.39 -5.83
CA LYS A 89 -10.96 9.24 -6.49
C LYS A 89 -11.14 7.84 -7.08
N GLY A 90 -10.04 7.21 -7.48
CA GLY A 90 -9.98 5.83 -7.99
C GLY A 90 -10.10 4.75 -6.92
N VAL A 91 -10.08 5.09 -5.64
CA VAL A 91 -10.17 4.09 -4.58
C VAL A 91 -11.63 3.73 -4.36
N LEU A 92 -11.97 2.47 -4.62
CA LEU A 92 -13.29 1.91 -4.38
C LEU A 92 -13.47 1.60 -2.89
N VAL A 93 -14.67 1.84 -2.35
CA VAL A 93 -14.98 1.63 -0.94
C VAL A 93 -16.08 0.58 -0.79
N GLY A 94 -15.91 -0.35 0.15
CA GLY A 94 -16.90 -1.33 0.55
C GLY A 94 -16.82 -2.68 -0.17
N GLY A 95 -17.78 -3.56 0.15
CA GLY A 95 -17.89 -4.93 -0.36
C GLY A 95 -17.10 -5.98 0.43
N ALA A 96 -16.14 -5.57 1.26
CA ALA A 96 -15.44 -6.38 2.26
C ALA A 96 -14.68 -5.48 3.25
N PRO A 97 -14.22 -5.99 4.40
CA PRO A 97 -13.28 -5.28 5.26
C PRO A 97 -12.01 -4.87 4.51
N THR A 98 -11.39 -3.77 4.93
CA THR A 98 -10.08 -3.34 4.43
C THR A 98 -9.04 -4.44 4.62
N GLY A 99 -8.12 -4.59 3.67
CA GLY A 99 -7.02 -5.55 3.81
C GLY A 99 -6.16 -5.21 5.03
N VAL A 100 -5.65 -6.24 5.69
CA VAL A 100 -4.76 -6.05 6.85
C VAL A 100 -3.52 -6.93 6.72
N ALA A 101 -2.41 -6.45 7.26
CA ALA A 101 -1.22 -7.24 7.49
C ALA A 101 -0.99 -7.33 9.00
N LEU A 102 -1.07 -8.54 9.55
CA LEU A 102 -0.67 -8.83 10.92
C LEU A 102 0.84 -9.04 10.94
N ILE A 103 1.57 -8.16 11.61
CA ILE A 103 3.02 -8.11 11.57
C ILE A 103 3.55 -8.33 12.99
N GLN A 104 4.29 -9.42 13.16
CA GLN A 104 5.06 -9.66 14.38
C GLN A 104 6.51 -9.28 14.11
N VAL A 105 7.11 -8.50 15.02
CA VAL A 105 8.52 -8.08 14.93
C VAL A 105 9.26 -8.54 16.17
N ASP A 106 10.38 -9.23 15.98
CA ASP A 106 11.25 -9.66 17.08
C ASP A 106 12.37 -8.64 17.39
N PRO A 107 13.12 -8.77 18.50
CA PRO A 107 14.17 -7.80 18.86
C PRO A 107 15.31 -7.68 17.85
N SER A 108 15.50 -8.67 16.96
CA SER A 108 16.49 -8.58 15.87
C SER A 108 16.02 -7.70 14.71
N GLY A 109 14.74 -7.33 14.70
CA GLY A 109 14.08 -6.59 13.62
C GLY A 109 13.52 -7.49 12.51
N ASP A 110 13.61 -8.80 12.66
CA ASP A 110 13.02 -9.75 11.73
C ASP A 110 11.51 -9.86 11.96
N ASN A 111 10.76 -10.07 10.87
CA ASN A 111 9.30 -10.07 10.92
C ASN A 111 8.65 -11.33 10.34
N SER A 112 7.44 -11.59 10.81
CA SER A 112 6.48 -12.51 10.19
C SER A 112 5.22 -11.74 9.85
N ILE A 113 4.67 -11.99 8.65
CA ILE A 113 3.52 -11.24 8.15
C ILE A 113 2.44 -12.22 7.69
N VAL A 114 1.25 -12.11 8.28
CA VAL A 114 0.03 -12.77 7.79
C VAL A 114 -0.86 -11.72 7.17
N VAL A 115 -1.24 -11.92 5.90
CA VAL A 115 -2.06 -10.96 5.16
C VAL A 115 -3.48 -11.49 5.03
N SER A 116 -4.45 -10.69 5.46
CA SER A 116 -5.84 -10.84 5.01
C SER A 116 -6.06 -9.90 3.84
N PRO A 117 -6.34 -10.41 2.62
CA PRO A 117 -6.47 -9.55 1.44
C PRO A 117 -7.67 -8.60 1.54
N GLY A 118 -8.74 -8.99 2.25
CA GLY A 118 -9.94 -8.18 2.41
C GLY A 118 -10.47 -7.64 1.07
N ALA A 119 -10.81 -6.36 1.07
CA ALA A 119 -11.29 -5.62 -0.09
C ALA A 119 -10.32 -5.65 -1.30
N ASN A 120 -9.01 -5.78 -1.08
CA ASN A 120 -8.04 -5.87 -2.19
C ASN A 120 -8.31 -7.10 -3.08
N GLY A 121 -8.78 -8.20 -2.48
CA GLY A 121 -9.14 -9.42 -3.22
C GLY A 121 -10.37 -9.27 -4.12
N ARG A 122 -11.08 -8.13 -4.04
CA ARG A 122 -12.27 -7.81 -4.83
C ARG A 122 -12.02 -6.73 -5.87
N LEU A 123 -10.77 -6.32 -6.08
CA LEU A 123 -10.42 -5.45 -7.20
C LEU A 123 -10.38 -6.29 -8.49
N THR A 124 -11.15 -5.88 -9.49
CA THR A 124 -11.37 -6.66 -10.71
C THR A 124 -10.78 -5.99 -11.95
N PRO A 125 -10.57 -6.74 -13.05
CA PRO A 125 -10.22 -6.14 -14.34
C PRO A 125 -11.26 -5.13 -14.85
N ALA A 126 -12.54 -5.25 -14.45
CA ALA A 126 -13.57 -4.29 -14.82
C ALA A 126 -13.35 -2.93 -14.15
N ASP A 127 -12.95 -2.93 -12.87
CA ASP A 127 -12.61 -1.72 -12.13
C ASP A 127 -11.42 -0.98 -12.79
N VAL A 128 -10.42 -1.74 -13.26
CA VAL A 128 -9.26 -1.18 -13.99
C VAL A 128 -9.68 -0.57 -15.33
N ARG A 129 -10.60 -1.19 -16.06
CA ARG A 129 -11.12 -0.63 -17.32
C ARG A 129 -11.94 0.64 -17.08
N ALA A 130 -12.76 0.66 -16.04
CA ALA A 130 -13.53 1.83 -15.65
C ALA A 130 -12.62 3.01 -15.28
N ALA A 131 -11.51 2.76 -14.59
CA ALA A 131 -10.50 3.78 -14.29
C ALA A 131 -9.66 4.19 -15.53
N GLY A 132 -9.44 3.28 -16.48
CA GLY A 132 -8.74 3.57 -17.74
C GLY A 132 -9.46 4.59 -18.64
N ALA A 133 -10.77 4.77 -18.44
CA ALA A 133 -11.53 5.84 -19.07
C ALA A 133 -11.07 7.25 -18.61
N TRP A 134 -10.33 7.34 -17.50
CA TRP A 134 -9.78 8.61 -17.00
C TRP A 134 -8.48 9.01 -17.70
N SER A 135 -7.93 8.16 -18.58
CA SER A 135 -6.53 8.33 -19.03
C SER A 135 -6.16 7.75 -20.39
N THR A 136 -7.05 7.71 -21.41
CA THR A 136 -6.61 7.19 -22.73
C THR A 136 -7.19 7.93 -23.96
N PRO A 137 -6.33 8.40 -24.89
CA PRO A 137 -6.48 8.16 -26.32
C PRO A 137 -5.57 6.98 -26.76
N PRO A 138 -5.89 6.29 -27.86
CA PRO A 138 -5.42 4.93 -28.15
C PRO A 138 -3.91 4.87 -28.46
N GLY A 139 -3.20 3.90 -27.88
CA GLY A 139 -1.93 3.43 -28.47
C GLY A 139 -0.67 3.32 -27.61
N TRP A 140 -0.73 3.10 -26.28
CA TRP A 140 0.50 2.83 -25.51
C TRP A 140 0.59 1.48 -24.78
N CYS A 141 1.82 0.96 -24.83
CA CYS A 141 2.25 -0.42 -24.62
C CYS A 141 2.72 -0.65 -23.17
N ARG A 142 2.31 -1.79 -22.57
CA ARG A 142 2.74 -2.27 -21.25
C ARG A 142 4.24 -2.58 -21.26
N ARG A 143 5.10 -1.70 -20.75
CA ARG A 143 6.49 -2.05 -20.42
C ARG A 143 6.59 -2.56 -18.98
N SER A 144 7.00 -3.82 -18.83
CA SER A 144 7.15 -4.49 -17.55
C SER A 144 8.39 -4.00 -16.80
N TRP A 145 8.20 -3.49 -15.59
CA TRP A 145 9.25 -3.02 -14.67
C TRP A 145 9.93 -4.15 -13.88
N ARG A 146 10.23 -5.32 -14.45
CA ARG A 146 10.65 -6.50 -13.66
C ARG A 146 12.04 -6.41 -12.98
N SER A 147 12.98 -5.59 -13.47
CA SER A 147 14.39 -5.67 -13.05
C SER A 147 14.83 -4.70 -11.93
N ARG A 148 14.13 -3.57 -11.71
CA ARG A 148 14.40 -2.66 -10.55
C ARG A 148 13.76 -3.13 -9.24
N TRP A 149 12.85 -4.10 -9.29
CA TRP A 149 12.07 -4.57 -8.14
C TRP A 149 12.91 -5.20 -7.02
N ARG A 150 13.99 -5.94 -7.33
CA ARG A 150 14.78 -6.65 -6.30
C ARG A 150 15.59 -5.71 -5.39
N ARG A 151 15.99 -4.52 -5.85
CA ARG A 151 16.65 -3.51 -5.00
C ARG A 151 15.64 -2.70 -4.18
N TRP A 152 14.46 -2.46 -4.74
CA TRP A 152 13.41 -1.68 -4.08
C TRP A 152 12.77 -2.44 -2.89
N TRP A 153 12.69 -3.78 -2.94
CA TRP A 153 12.29 -4.60 -1.79
C TRP A 153 13.18 -4.42 -0.55
N ARG A 154 14.46 -4.05 -0.70
CA ARG A 154 15.34 -3.68 0.43
C ARG A 154 15.12 -2.25 0.92
N TRP A 155 14.51 -1.39 0.10
CA TRP A 155 14.31 0.04 0.41
C TRP A 155 12.93 0.30 1.02
N CYS A 156 11.89 -0.45 0.64
CA CYS A 156 10.63 -0.56 1.38
C CYS A 156 10.71 -1.44 2.63
N GLY A 157 11.94 -1.69 3.12
CA GLY A 157 12.18 -2.39 4.36
C GLY A 157 11.56 -1.62 5.51
N VAL A 158 10.60 -2.28 6.17
CA VAL A 158 10.32 -2.17 7.59
C VAL A 158 11.56 -1.70 8.35
N TRP A 159 11.40 -0.54 9.01
CA TRP A 159 12.24 0.01 10.07
C TRP A 159 13.62 -0.65 10.25
N ARG A 160 14.61 -0.19 9.50
CA ARG A 160 16.00 -0.31 9.92
C ARG A 160 16.45 1.02 10.53
N ARG A 161 15.91 1.33 11.73
CA ARG A 161 16.47 2.18 12.81
C ARG A 161 15.39 2.56 13.82
N ALA A 162 15.28 1.78 14.89
CA ALA A 162 14.84 2.24 16.20
C ALA A 162 15.33 1.21 17.25
N ALA A 163 16.64 1.06 17.36
CA ALA A 163 17.30 0.44 18.50
C ALA A 163 18.61 1.20 18.71
N GLY A 164 18.68 1.98 19.79
CA GLY A 164 19.83 2.82 20.12
C GLY A 164 19.43 4.05 20.91
N SER A 165 19.31 3.88 22.21
CA SER A 165 19.28 4.93 23.23
C SER A 165 20.55 5.79 23.20
N CYS A 166 20.39 7.08 22.86
CA CYS A 166 20.97 8.28 23.48
C CYS A 166 20.37 9.51 22.77
#